data_AF-A0A1G4TRT4-F1
#
_entry.id   AF-A0A1G4TRT4-F1
#
_cell.length_a   1.000
_cell.length_b   1.000
_cell.length_c   1.000
_cell.angle_alpha   90.00
_cell.angle_beta   90.00
_cell.angle_gamma   90.00
#
_symmetry.space_group_name_H-M   'P 1'
#
loop_
_entity.id
_entity.type
_entity.pdbx_description
1 polymer ?
#
loop_
_entity_poly.entity_id
_entity_poly.type
_entity_poly.pdbx_seq_one_letter_code
_entity_poly.pdbx_strand_id
1 'polypeptide(L)'
;MKKTYISVALLLCMSISMVGCDSSQPVTSPVKEEVKPIASSIESNSPLKEDILKTEDVNLVISLLDNYSPSVLDDSVLEAKGDTYKWIWFNTLQIWTDDLIRLTHAKGKLEGKAKDAIIARLNTYFVPEESEEIFNTYFRKDSQGNYESIPTERFGKGTSSIHADLKVLIEKKGTKVIVRVTGTEYDYFDPQNKQKNKVDVEFDLIKKEKHYYITNIEHH
;
A
#
# COMPACT_ATOMS: atom_id res chain seq x y z
N MET A 1 41.41 -34.55 -2.68
CA MET A 1 42.39 -33.78 -1.89
C MET A 1 42.06 -32.30 -1.98
N LYS A 2 42.27 -31.55 -0.88
CA LYS A 2 42.52 -30.09 -0.72
C LYS A 2 41.70 -29.03 -1.53
N LYS A 3 41.28 -28.00 -0.80
CA LYS A 3 40.69 -26.72 -1.24
C LYS A 3 41.75 -25.76 -1.84
N THR A 4 41.32 -24.51 -2.11
CA THR A 4 42.10 -23.23 -2.05
C THR A 4 42.66 -22.76 -3.40
N TYR A 5 42.61 -21.49 -3.84
CA TYR A 5 41.74 -20.28 -3.66
C TYR A 5 42.43 -19.12 -4.46
N ILE A 6 41.72 -18.02 -4.79
CA ILE A 6 42.26 -16.63 -4.99
C ILE A 6 43.19 -16.43 -6.22
N SER A 7 42.87 -15.61 -7.24
CA SER A 7 43.21 -14.16 -7.42
C SER A 7 42.98 -13.76 -8.91
N VAL A 8 42.87 -12.51 -9.40
CA VAL A 8 42.56 -11.17 -8.82
C VAL A 8 42.19 -10.18 -9.96
N ALA A 9 41.54 -9.05 -9.62
CA ALA A 9 41.47 -7.74 -10.32
C ALA A 9 41.12 -7.62 -11.83
N LEU A 10 40.16 -6.72 -12.12
CA LEU A 10 40.53 -5.40 -12.65
C LEU A 10 39.58 -4.33 -12.09
N LEU A 11 40.15 -3.23 -11.57
CA LEU A 11 39.42 -2.11 -10.96
C LEU A 11 39.75 -0.86 -11.79
N LEU A 12 38.73 -0.15 -12.26
CA LEU A 12 38.87 1.07 -13.06
C LEU A 12 38.18 2.23 -12.33
N CYS A 13 38.91 2.85 -11.41
CA CYS A 13 38.52 4.13 -10.80
C CYS A 13 39.25 5.26 -11.51
N MET A 14 38.51 6.15 -12.17
CA MET A 14 39.02 7.46 -12.57
C MET A 14 38.98 8.41 -11.37
N SER A 15 40.07 9.14 -11.19
CA SER A 15 40.21 10.30 -10.30
C SER A 15 39.23 11.43 -10.71
N ILE A 16 38.89 12.40 -9.85
CA ILE A 16 39.75 13.54 -9.46
C ILE A 16 39.46 13.98 -8.03
N SER A 17 40.53 14.26 -7.28
CA SER A 17 40.48 14.99 -6.01
C SER A 17 40.86 16.45 -6.23
N MET A 18 40.20 17.40 -5.56
CA MET A 18 40.86 18.61 -5.07
C MET A 18 40.42 18.92 -3.64
N VAL A 19 41.43 19.21 -2.81
CA VAL A 19 41.34 19.54 -1.39
C VAL A 19 41.63 21.03 -1.24
N GLY A 20 41.02 21.69 -0.26
CA GLY A 20 41.33 23.10 0.04
C GLY A 20 40.57 23.68 1.22
N CYS A 21 40.91 23.25 2.44
CA CYS A 21 40.68 24.10 3.61
C CYS A 21 41.85 25.08 3.75
N ASP A 22 41.58 26.34 4.10
CA ASP A 22 42.27 26.95 5.24
C ASP A 22 41.47 28.11 5.86
N SER A 23 41.82 28.52 7.08
CA SER A 23 41.08 29.46 7.92
C SER A 23 41.96 30.60 8.43
N SER A 24 41.46 31.85 8.42
CA SER A 24 41.91 32.92 9.33
C SER A 24 40.93 34.09 9.39
N GLN A 25 40.83 34.74 10.55
CA GLN A 25 39.98 35.91 10.84
C GLN A 25 40.79 37.25 10.77
N PRO A 26 40.32 38.41 11.27
CA PRO A 26 39.34 39.30 10.61
C PRO A 26 39.79 40.80 10.56
N VAL A 27 39.41 41.59 9.55
CA VAL A 27 39.60 43.06 9.57
C VAL A 27 38.42 43.85 8.97
N THR A 28 37.93 44.79 9.79
CA THR A 28 36.97 45.91 9.61
C THR A 28 36.37 46.30 8.24
N SER A 29 35.05 46.52 8.26
CA SER A 29 34.20 47.34 7.35
C SER A 29 34.62 48.84 7.31
N PRO A 30 34.00 49.75 6.50
CA PRO A 30 32.79 49.60 5.67
C PRO A 30 32.83 50.25 4.25
N VAL A 31 31.76 50.06 3.46
CA VAL A 31 31.00 51.15 2.79
C VAL A 31 29.67 50.61 2.23
N LYS A 32 28.57 51.31 2.60
CA LYS A 32 27.23 51.44 1.99
C LYS A 32 26.76 50.41 0.93
N GLU A 33 25.64 49.76 1.22
CA GLU A 33 24.35 50.17 0.62
C GLU A 33 23.16 49.81 1.52
N GLU A 34 22.22 50.73 1.70
CA GLU A 34 21.07 50.58 2.60
C GLU A 34 19.87 50.00 1.83
N VAL A 35 19.90 48.69 1.58
CA VAL A 35 18.77 47.99 0.97
C VAL A 35 17.67 47.80 2.01
N LYS A 36 16.65 48.67 1.98
CA LYS A 36 15.40 48.44 2.71
C LYS A 36 14.84 47.06 2.35
N PRO A 37 14.53 46.19 3.33
CA PRO A 37 13.78 44.97 3.04
C PRO A 37 12.37 45.37 2.60
N ILE A 38 12.05 45.13 1.32
CA ILE A 38 10.65 45.12 0.89
C ILE A 38 10.03 43.88 1.52
N ALA A 39 9.29 44.10 2.60
CA ALA A 39 8.45 43.07 3.19
C ALA A 39 7.37 42.68 2.16
N SER A 40 7.62 41.60 1.43
CA SER A 40 6.64 40.97 0.54
C SER A 40 5.60 40.22 1.37
N SER A 41 4.79 40.96 2.12
CA SER A 41 3.62 40.45 2.82
C SER A 41 2.50 40.15 1.82
N ILE A 42 2.69 39.10 1.02
CA ILE A 42 1.57 38.43 0.35
C ILE A 42 0.87 37.59 1.41
N GLU A 43 0.03 38.25 2.22
CA GLU A 43 -1.02 37.53 2.95
C GLU A 43 -1.99 36.96 1.92
N SER A 44 -1.79 35.70 1.56
CA SER A 44 -2.71 34.93 0.74
C SER A 44 -3.96 34.60 1.55
N ASN A 45 -4.79 35.61 1.83
CA ASN A 45 -6.10 35.48 2.47
C ASN A 45 -7.17 34.89 1.51
N SER A 46 -6.76 34.01 0.59
CA SER A 46 -7.67 33.02 0.03
C SER A 46 -7.87 31.92 1.07
N PRO A 47 -9.11 31.50 1.39
CA PRO A 47 -9.30 30.27 2.13
C PRO A 47 -8.55 29.16 1.40
N LEU A 48 -7.75 28.36 2.13
CA LEU A 48 -7.25 27.09 1.62
C LEU A 48 -8.47 26.30 1.17
N LYS A 49 -8.66 26.21 -0.15
CA LYS A 49 -9.80 25.53 -0.74
C LYS A 49 -9.67 24.07 -0.37
N GLU A 50 -10.45 23.62 0.62
CA GLU A 50 -10.40 22.23 1.07
C GLU A 50 -10.61 21.33 -0.14
N ASP A 51 -9.58 20.55 -0.44
CA ASP A 51 -9.49 19.74 -1.64
C ASP A 51 -10.26 18.44 -1.39
N ILE A 52 -11.59 18.53 -1.31
CA ILE A 52 -12.48 17.41 -1.03
C ILE A 52 -12.56 16.53 -2.30
N LEU A 53 -12.16 15.27 -2.18
CA LEU A 53 -12.31 14.29 -3.26
C LEU A 53 -13.80 14.00 -3.48
N LYS A 54 -14.27 14.17 -4.72
CA LYS A 54 -15.69 13.99 -5.06
C LYS A 54 -15.99 12.59 -5.56
N THR A 55 -17.28 12.28 -5.62
CA THR A 55 -17.81 11.03 -6.19
C THR A 55 -17.34 10.81 -7.62
N GLU A 56 -17.23 11.86 -8.43
CA GLU A 56 -16.77 11.77 -9.81
C GLU A 56 -15.28 11.41 -9.89
N ASP A 57 -14.45 11.93 -8.97
CA ASP A 57 -13.03 11.59 -8.86
C ASP A 57 -12.83 10.15 -8.33
N VAL A 58 -13.65 9.72 -7.37
CA VAL A 58 -13.67 8.33 -6.86
C VAL A 58 -14.03 7.34 -7.98
N ASN A 59 -15.05 7.64 -8.78
CA ASN A 59 -15.42 6.81 -9.92
C ASN A 59 -14.31 6.75 -10.98
N LEU A 60 -13.58 7.86 -11.20
CA LEU A 60 -12.38 7.85 -12.04
C LEU A 60 -11.30 6.94 -11.46
N VAL A 61 -10.99 7.03 -10.16
CA VAL A 61 -10.05 6.12 -9.48
C VAL A 61 -10.48 4.66 -9.68
N ILE A 62 -11.73 4.30 -9.36
CA ILE A 62 -12.25 2.93 -9.53
C ILE A 62 -12.04 2.45 -10.98
N SER A 63 -12.40 3.26 -11.98
CA SER A 63 -12.25 2.90 -13.40
C SER A 63 -10.80 2.66 -13.84
N LEU A 64 -9.82 3.32 -13.21
CA LEU A 64 -8.40 3.10 -13.46
C LEU A 64 -7.92 1.79 -12.84
N LEU A 65 -8.38 1.46 -11.64
CA LEU A 65 -7.99 0.24 -10.91
C LEU A 65 -8.68 -1.02 -11.42
N ASP A 66 -9.87 -0.90 -12.00
CA ASP A 66 -10.64 -2.02 -12.56
C ASP A 66 -9.86 -2.81 -13.62
N ASN A 67 -8.95 -2.14 -14.35
CA ASN A 67 -8.06 -2.74 -15.37
C ASN A 67 -7.16 -3.87 -14.84
N TYR A 68 -6.90 -3.92 -13.53
CA TYR A 68 -6.13 -4.99 -12.89
C TYR A 68 -6.84 -5.60 -11.66
N SER A 69 -8.10 -5.25 -11.43
CA SER A 69 -8.89 -5.82 -10.36
C SER A 69 -9.05 -7.35 -10.53
N PRO A 70 -9.12 -8.12 -9.43
CA PRO A 70 -9.31 -9.55 -9.54
C PRO A 70 -10.73 -9.87 -10.07
N SER A 71 -10.90 -11.01 -10.74
CA SER A 71 -12.24 -11.51 -11.09
C SER A 71 -13.07 -11.73 -9.82
N VAL A 72 -14.41 -11.76 -9.94
CA VAL A 72 -15.28 -12.20 -8.84
C VAL A 72 -14.81 -13.60 -8.37
N LEU A 73 -14.76 -13.81 -7.05
CA LEU A 73 -14.25 -15.07 -6.50
C LEU A 73 -15.28 -16.18 -6.67
N ASP A 74 -14.90 -17.26 -7.35
CA ASP A 74 -15.74 -18.43 -7.60
C ASP A 74 -14.94 -19.74 -7.43
N ASP A 75 -15.58 -20.88 -7.71
CA ASP A 75 -14.92 -22.18 -7.63
C ASP A 75 -13.74 -22.32 -8.63
N SER A 76 -13.72 -21.57 -9.74
CA SER A 76 -12.62 -21.68 -10.73
C SER A 76 -11.28 -21.21 -10.17
N VAL A 77 -11.30 -20.23 -9.27
CA VAL A 77 -10.12 -19.76 -8.53
C VAL A 77 -9.74 -20.76 -7.43
N LEU A 78 -10.71 -21.16 -6.59
CA LEU A 78 -10.44 -22.02 -5.43
C LEU A 78 -10.02 -23.44 -5.82
N GLU A 79 -10.49 -23.93 -6.97
CA GLU A 79 -10.21 -25.28 -7.49
C GLU A 79 -9.11 -25.28 -8.57
N ALA A 80 -8.49 -24.12 -8.83
CA ALA A 80 -7.36 -23.99 -9.74
C ALA A 80 -6.20 -24.93 -9.35
N LYS A 81 -5.59 -25.57 -10.36
CA LYS A 81 -4.48 -26.50 -10.13
C LYS A 81 -3.20 -25.75 -9.76
N GLY A 82 -2.68 -26.03 -8.57
CA GLY A 82 -1.47 -25.39 -8.03
C GLY A 82 -1.77 -24.14 -7.21
N ASP A 83 -0.85 -23.77 -6.33
CA ASP A 83 -1.10 -22.78 -5.29
C ASP A 83 -0.80 -21.35 -5.76
N THR A 84 0.13 -21.18 -6.69
CA THR A 84 0.46 -19.90 -7.33
C THR A 84 -0.76 -19.22 -7.96
N TYR A 85 -1.62 -19.96 -8.67
CA TYR A 85 -2.81 -19.37 -9.30
C TYR A 85 -3.85 -18.87 -8.27
N LYS A 86 -4.01 -19.59 -7.15
CA LYS A 86 -4.89 -19.16 -6.06
C LYS A 86 -4.33 -17.93 -5.37
N TRP A 87 -3.05 -18.00 -5.00
CA TRP A 87 -2.32 -16.90 -4.37
C TRP A 87 -2.34 -15.61 -5.20
N ILE A 88 -2.14 -15.69 -6.52
CA ILE A 88 -2.23 -14.52 -7.42
C ILE A 88 -3.56 -13.79 -7.22
N TRP A 89 -4.68 -14.49 -7.09
CA TRP A 89 -5.98 -13.86 -6.88
C TRP A 89 -6.03 -13.08 -5.55
N PHE A 90 -5.66 -13.72 -4.43
CA PHE A 90 -5.67 -13.08 -3.09
C PHE A 90 -4.67 -11.92 -2.98
N ASN A 91 -3.49 -12.07 -3.58
CA ASN A 91 -2.47 -11.04 -3.63
C ASN A 91 -2.92 -9.83 -4.47
N THR A 92 -3.51 -10.07 -5.65
CA THR A 92 -4.09 -9.01 -6.48
C THR A 92 -5.23 -8.28 -5.75
N LEU A 93 -6.06 -8.99 -4.97
CA LEU A 93 -7.07 -8.34 -4.13
C LEU A 93 -6.45 -7.43 -3.07
N GLN A 94 -5.44 -7.90 -2.31
CA GLN A 94 -4.79 -7.07 -1.28
C GLN A 94 -4.14 -5.82 -1.88
N ILE A 95 -3.49 -5.95 -3.04
CA ILE A 95 -2.87 -4.82 -3.76
C ILE A 95 -3.93 -3.84 -4.27
N TRP A 96 -4.98 -4.33 -4.94
CA TRP A 96 -6.07 -3.51 -5.47
C TRP A 96 -6.83 -2.78 -4.35
N THR A 97 -7.05 -3.42 -3.20
CA THR A 97 -7.72 -2.82 -2.04
C THR A 97 -6.86 -1.72 -1.41
N ASP A 98 -5.55 -1.97 -1.22
CA ASP A 98 -4.62 -0.92 -0.76
C ASP A 98 -4.58 0.28 -1.71
N ASP A 99 -4.54 0.06 -3.03
CA ASP A 99 -4.47 1.17 -3.98
C ASP A 99 -5.79 1.94 -4.10
N LEU A 100 -6.96 1.27 -4.02
CA LEU A 100 -8.26 1.93 -3.94
C LEU A 100 -8.33 2.86 -2.72
N ILE A 101 -8.01 2.33 -1.54
CA ILE A 101 -7.99 3.08 -0.29
C ILE A 101 -6.98 4.22 -0.36
N ARG A 102 -5.71 3.93 -0.69
CA ARG A 102 -4.63 4.93 -0.77
C ARG A 102 -4.93 6.08 -1.73
N LEU A 103 -5.55 5.81 -2.88
CA LEU A 103 -5.87 6.84 -3.88
C LEU A 103 -7.10 7.66 -3.49
N THR A 104 -8.11 7.04 -2.87
CA THR A 104 -9.29 7.76 -2.36
C THR A 104 -9.00 8.56 -1.08
N HIS A 105 -7.99 8.15 -0.32
CA HIS A 105 -7.50 8.81 0.91
C HIS A 105 -6.56 10.00 0.65
N ALA A 106 -5.94 10.06 -0.54
CA ALA A 106 -4.84 10.99 -0.87
C ALA A 106 -5.15 12.50 -0.73
N LYS A 107 -6.42 12.88 -0.58
CA LYS A 107 -6.89 14.27 -0.48
C LYS A 107 -7.23 14.72 0.94
N GLY A 108 -7.19 13.84 1.94
CA GLY A 108 -7.48 14.19 3.33
C GLY A 108 -8.98 14.35 3.66
N LYS A 109 -9.81 14.75 2.69
CA LYS A 109 -11.28 14.77 2.79
C LYS A 109 -11.96 14.11 1.59
N LEU A 110 -13.09 13.48 1.86
CA LEU A 110 -13.92 12.74 0.92
C LEU A 110 -15.38 13.19 1.05
N GLU A 111 -16.04 13.46 -0.07
CA GLU A 111 -17.44 13.86 -0.13
C GLU A 111 -18.38 12.77 0.43
N GLY A 112 -19.41 13.17 1.19
CA GLY A 112 -20.32 12.24 1.86
C GLY A 112 -20.95 11.16 0.97
N LYS A 113 -21.38 11.54 -0.25
CA LYS A 113 -21.96 10.61 -1.25
C LYS A 113 -20.93 9.73 -1.98
N ALA A 114 -19.63 10.03 -1.86
CA ALA A 114 -18.58 9.27 -2.52
C ALA A 114 -18.27 7.93 -1.80
N LYS A 115 -18.62 7.82 -0.50
CA LYS A 115 -18.57 6.56 0.25
C LYS A 115 -19.29 5.43 -0.48
N ASP A 116 -20.49 5.69 -0.97
CA ASP A 116 -21.36 4.67 -1.57
C ASP A 116 -20.70 3.99 -2.79
N ALA A 117 -19.92 4.74 -3.57
CA ALA A 117 -19.15 4.20 -4.69
C ALA A 117 -18.00 3.27 -4.23
N ILE A 118 -17.30 3.63 -3.15
CA ILE A 118 -16.23 2.81 -2.57
C ILE A 118 -16.81 1.51 -1.98
N ILE A 119 -17.85 1.63 -1.14
CA ILE A 119 -18.54 0.48 -0.53
C ILE A 119 -19.13 -0.45 -1.60
N ALA A 120 -19.84 0.10 -2.60
CA ALA A 120 -20.40 -0.70 -3.68
C ALA A 120 -19.34 -1.47 -4.46
N ARG A 121 -18.14 -0.90 -4.64
CA ARG A 121 -17.04 -1.60 -5.32
C ARG A 121 -16.38 -2.65 -4.44
N LEU A 122 -16.13 -2.37 -3.15
CA LEU A 122 -15.63 -3.36 -2.17
C LEU A 122 -16.57 -4.57 -2.04
N ASN A 123 -17.89 -4.35 -2.08
CA ASN A 123 -18.94 -5.40 -2.06
C ASN A 123 -18.88 -6.40 -3.23
N THR A 124 -17.96 -6.22 -4.19
CA THR A 124 -17.65 -7.24 -5.22
C THR A 124 -16.88 -8.43 -4.64
N TYR A 125 -16.12 -8.22 -3.57
CA TYR A 125 -15.19 -9.20 -2.98
C TYR A 125 -15.43 -9.43 -1.48
N PHE A 126 -15.90 -8.41 -0.77
CA PHE A 126 -16.16 -8.42 0.67
C PHE A 126 -17.67 -8.48 0.95
N VAL A 127 -18.07 -8.95 2.13
CA VAL A 127 -19.46 -8.75 2.60
C VAL A 127 -19.70 -7.28 2.98
N PRO A 128 -20.95 -6.78 2.97
CA PRO A 128 -21.24 -5.38 3.28
C PRO A 128 -20.67 -4.89 4.61
N GLU A 129 -20.68 -5.75 5.62
CA GLU A 129 -20.15 -5.48 6.95
C GLU A 129 -18.62 -5.25 6.93
N GLU A 130 -17.89 -6.09 6.19
CA GLU A 130 -16.43 -6.01 6.02
C GLU A 130 -16.04 -4.81 5.13
N SER A 131 -16.77 -4.53 4.04
CA SER A 131 -16.57 -3.32 3.23
C SER A 131 -16.70 -2.04 4.05
N GLU A 132 -17.67 -2.01 4.98
CA GLU A 132 -17.87 -0.92 5.92
C GLU A 132 -16.72 -0.83 6.94
N GLU A 133 -16.28 -1.95 7.52
CA GLU A 133 -15.15 -1.97 8.46
C GLU A 133 -13.84 -1.50 7.80
N ILE A 134 -13.55 -1.97 6.58
CA ILE A 134 -12.44 -1.47 5.76
C ILE A 134 -12.58 0.04 5.56
N PHE A 135 -13.73 0.55 5.10
CA PHE A 135 -13.90 1.99 4.89
C PHE A 135 -13.70 2.80 6.20
N ASN A 136 -14.32 2.37 7.30
CA ASN A 136 -14.26 3.08 8.59
C ASN A 136 -12.86 3.04 9.23
N THR A 137 -11.98 2.11 8.81
CA THR A 137 -10.55 2.08 9.19
C THR A 137 -9.78 3.27 8.63
N TYR A 138 -10.16 3.76 7.44
CA TYR A 138 -9.45 4.81 6.71
C TYR A 138 -10.18 6.16 6.72
N PHE A 139 -11.48 6.17 7.06
CA PHE A 139 -12.34 7.35 6.95
C PHE A 139 -13.23 7.54 8.18
N ARG A 140 -13.22 8.74 8.76
CA ARG A 140 -14.10 9.14 9.87
C ARG A 140 -15.10 10.17 9.39
N LYS A 141 -16.39 9.97 9.66
CA LYS A 141 -17.43 10.95 9.30
C LYS A 141 -17.29 12.25 10.09
N ASP A 142 -17.39 13.39 9.41
CA ASP A 142 -17.38 14.72 10.03
C ASP A 142 -18.79 15.23 10.38
N SER A 143 -18.85 16.42 11.00
CA SER A 143 -20.11 17.06 11.40
C SER A 143 -20.96 17.60 10.23
N GLN A 144 -20.39 17.68 9.03
CA GLN A 144 -21.07 18.12 7.80
C GLN A 144 -21.59 16.94 6.97
N GLY A 145 -21.23 15.71 7.35
CA GLY A 145 -21.61 14.48 6.66
C GLY A 145 -20.63 14.03 5.58
N ASN A 146 -19.50 14.72 5.43
CA ASN A 146 -18.35 14.27 4.64
C ASN A 146 -17.48 13.32 5.49
N TYR A 147 -16.35 12.89 4.96
CA TYR A 147 -15.39 12.02 5.66
C TYR A 147 -13.99 12.61 5.66
N GLU A 148 -13.32 12.55 6.80
CA GLU A 148 -11.91 12.87 7.00
C GLU A 148 -11.08 11.59 6.90
N SER A 149 -9.93 11.68 6.23
CA SER A 149 -8.95 10.61 6.15
C SER A 149 -8.27 10.38 7.50
N ILE A 150 -8.30 9.15 8.00
CA ILE A 150 -7.62 8.73 9.23
C ILE A 150 -6.16 8.40 8.89
N PRO A 151 -5.15 8.99 9.55
CA PRO A 151 -3.77 8.54 9.42
C PRO A 151 -3.65 7.12 10.01
N THR A 152 -3.47 6.13 9.14
CA THR A 152 -3.37 4.72 9.48
C THR A 152 -2.38 4.02 8.53
N GLU A 153 -2.00 2.78 8.86
CA GLU A 153 -1.09 2.01 8.02
C GLU A 153 -1.75 1.55 6.71
N ARG A 154 -0.91 1.13 5.75
CA ARG A 154 -1.39 0.59 4.47
C ARG A 154 -2.25 -0.65 4.69
N PHE A 155 -3.17 -0.91 3.76
CA PHE A 155 -4.01 -2.10 3.84
C PHE A 155 -3.13 -3.36 3.80
N GLY A 156 -3.46 -4.35 4.63
CA GLY A 156 -2.57 -5.45 5.01
C GLY A 156 -1.95 -6.20 3.82
N LYS A 157 -0.69 -5.90 3.49
CA LYS A 157 0.04 -6.49 2.35
C LYS A 157 0.68 -7.85 2.66
N GLY A 158 -0.01 -8.68 3.42
CA GLY A 158 0.55 -9.92 3.97
C GLY A 158 1.03 -10.89 2.90
N THR A 159 0.25 -11.15 1.85
CA THR A 159 0.58 -12.21 0.88
C THR A 159 1.63 -11.82 -0.16
N SER A 160 1.93 -10.53 -0.31
CA SER A 160 2.82 -9.99 -1.34
C SER A 160 4.31 -10.18 -1.05
N SER A 161 4.67 -10.44 0.22
CA SER A 161 6.05 -10.65 0.67
C SER A 161 6.51 -12.13 0.58
N ILE A 162 5.68 -13.03 0.04
CA ILE A 162 6.05 -14.44 -0.11
C ILE A 162 7.07 -14.61 -1.25
N HIS A 163 8.27 -15.03 -0.90
CA HIS A 163 9.38 -15.28 -1.84
C HIS A 163 9.64 -16.77 -2.08
N ALA A 164 9.29 -17.64 -1.12
CA ALA A 164 9.49 -19.08 -1.20
C ALA A 164 8.43 -19.84 -0.40
N ASP A 165 8.41 -21.17 -0.56
CA ASP A 165 7.59 -22.11 0.22
C ASP A 165 6.08 -21.81 0.18
N LEU A 166 5.60 -21.14 -0.87
CA LEU A 166 4.21 -20.77 -1.06
C LEU A 166 3.30 -22.01 -0.99
N LYS A 167 2.28 -21.92 -0.14
CA LYS A 167 1.22 -22.92 -0.02
C LYS A 167 -0.13 -22.24 0.18
N VAL A 168 -1.17 -22.78 -0.43
CA VAL A 168 -2.56 -22.31 -0.24
C VAL A 168 -3.41 -23.48 0.23
N LEU A 169 -3.84 -23.42 1.49
CA LEU A 169 -4.72 -24.39 2.11
C LEU A 169 -6.17 -23.89 2.02
N ILE A 170 -7.12 -24.78 1.75
CA ILE A 170 -8.54 -24.45 1.65
C ILE A 170 -9.35 -25.47 2.46
N GLU A 171 -10.08 -24.99 3.47
CA GLU A 171 -11.02 -25.80 4.25
C GLU A 171 -12.46 -25.39 3.95
N LYS A 172 -13.23 -26.25 3.27
CA LYS A 172 -14.66 -26.03 3.00
C LYS A 172 -15.51 -26.66 4.13
N LYS A 173 -16.26 -25.87 4.89
CA LYS A 173 -17.15 -26.28 6.01
C LYS A 173 -18.57 -25.74 5.79
N GLY A 174 -19.34 -26.42 4.93
CA GLY A 174 -20.67 -25.96 4.52
C GLY A 174 -20.59 -24.73 3.63
N THR A 175 -21.25 -23.63 4.02
CA THR A 175 -21.15 -22.33 3.34
C THR A 175 -19.91 -21.53 3.71
N LYS A 176 -19.24 -21.87 4.82
CA LYS A 176 -17.98 -21.24 5.23
C LYS A 176 -16.81 -21.91 4.49
N VAL A 177 -15.87 -21.11 4.00
CA VAL A 177 -14.61 -21.59 3.44
C VAL A 177 -13.48 -20.76 4.03
N ILE A 178 -12.48 -21.42 4.60
CA ILE A 178 -11.27 -20.78 5.11
C ILE A 178 -10.18 -20.98 4.06
N VAL A 179 -9.49 -19.91 3.66
CA VAL A 179 -8.33 -19.98 2.77
C VAL A 179 -7.12 -19.43 3.50
N ARG A 180 -6.11 -20.27 3.72
CA ARG A 180 -4.87 -19.91 4.42
C ARG A 180 -3.70 -19.91 3.46
N VAL A 181 -3.08 -18.75 3.30
CA VAL A 181 -1.95 -18.50 2.40
C VAL A 181 -0.70 -18.40 3.26
N THR A 182 0.22 -19.35 3.11
CA THR A 182 1.47 -19.38 3.88
C THR A 182 2.69 -19.33 2.98
N GLY A 183 3.80 -18.79 3.47
CA GLY A 183 5.09 -18.86 2.79
C GLY A 183 6.24 -18.27 3.61
N THR A 184 7.38 -18.10 2.95
CA THR A 184 8.60 -17.49 3.51
C THR A 184 8.88 -16.15 2.83
N GLU A 185 8.95 -15.08 3.61
CA GLU A 185 9.58 -13.82 3.22
C GLU A 185 11.09 -13.89 3.50
N TYR A 186 11.90 -13.25 2.66
CA TYR A 186 13.32 -13.01 2.92
C TYR A 186 13.55 -11.54 3.21
N ASP A 187 14.12 -11.24 4.39
CA ASP A 187 14.75 -9.94 4.59
C ASP A 187 16.07 -9.89 3.81
N TYR A 188 16.18 -8.95 2.88
CA TYR A 188 17.37 -8.69 2.06
C TYR A 188 18.29 -7.62 2.68
N PHE A 189 17.87 -6.97 3.76
CA PHE A 189 18.66 -5.96 4.48
C PHE A 189 19.56 -6.55 5.59
N ASP A 190 19.35 -7.81 5.98
CA ASP A 190 20.34 -8.62 6.72
C ASP A 190 21.10 -9.57 5.76
N PRO A 191 22.23 -9.14 5.17
CA PRO A 191 23.01 -9.97 4.25
C PRO A 191 23.83 -11.07 4.96
N GLN A 192 23.89 -11.09 6.29
CA GLN A 192 24.63 -12.14 7.03
C GLN A 192 23.71 -13.28 7.47
N ASN A 193 22.47 -12.96 7.85
CA ASN A 193 21.41 -13.94 8.02
C ASN A 193 20.21 -13.50 7.19
N LYS A 194 19.89 -14.23 6.11
CA LYS A 194 18.58 -14.08 5.44
C LYS A 194 17.49 -14.42 6.45
N GLN A 195 16.95 -13.42 7.15
CA GLN A 195 15.88 -13.65 8.11
C GLN A 195 14.68 -14.14 7.32
N LYS A 196 14.18 -15.29 7.77
CA LYS A 196 13.06 -15.99 7.14
C LYS A 196 11.83 -15.69 7.97
N ASN A 197 11.13 -14.62 7.64
CA ASN A 197 9.86 -14.34 8.26
C ASN A 197 8.84 -15.33 7.67
N LYS A 198 8.04 -15.94 8.54
CA LYS A 198 6.88 -16.69 8.06
C LYS A 198 5.80 -15.69 7.72
N VAL A 199 5.22 -15.86 6.54
CA VAL A 199 3.97 -15.22 6.15
C VAL A 199 2.87 -16.23 6.37
N ASP A 200 1.82 -15.82 7.08
CA ASP A 200 0.63 -16.62 7.33
C ASP A 200 -0.59 -15.70 7.35
N VAL A 201 -1.45 -15.83 6.35
CA VAL A 201 -2.63 -14.98 6.16
C VAL A 201 -3.84 -15.87 5.96
N GLU A 202 -4.87 -15.67 6.78
CA GLU A 202 -6.13 -16.40 6.71
C GLU A 202 -7.25 -15.49 6.17
N PHE A 203 -8.01 -16.00 5.21
CA PHE A 203 -9.17 -15.33 4.62
C PHE A 203 -10.41 -16.17 4.92
N ASP A 204 -11.32 -15.64 5.74
CA ASP A 204 -12.63 -16.26 5.92
C ASP A 204 -13.54 -15.86 4.77
N LEU A 205 -14.19 -16.85 4.15
CA LEU A 205 -15.13 -16.67 3.05
C LEU A 205 -16.50 -17.24 3.38
N ILE A 206 -17.55 -16.60 2.88
CA ILE A 206 -18.89 -17.17 2.78
C ILE A 206 -19.30 -17.36 1.32
N LYS A 207 -19.77 -18.56 0.97
CA LYS A 207 -20.37 -18.83 -0.33
C LYS A 207 -21.80 -18.29 -0.39
N LYS A 208 -22.09 -17.44 -1.38
CA LYS A 208 -23.45 -17.04 -1.75
C LYS A 208 -23.65 -17.35 -3.23
N GLU A 209 -24.62 -18.22 -3.53
CA GLU A 209 -24.85 -18.78 -4.86
C GLU A 209 -23.58 -19.42 -5.47
N LYS A 210 -23.02 -18.80 -6.51
CA LYS A 210 -21.81 -19.25 -7.22
C LYS A 210 -20.53 -18.52 -6.80
N HIS A 211 -20.65 -17.48 -5.99
CA HIS A 211 -19.54 -16.61 -5.62
C HIS A 211 -19.18 -16.73 -4.14
N TYR A 212 -17.99 -16.26 -3.81
CA TYR A 212 -17.45 -16.19 -2.45
C TYR A 212 -17.19 -14.74 -2.07
N TYR A 213 -17.48 -14.41 -0.81
CA TYR A 213 -17.29 -13.08 -0.25
C TYR A 213 -16.45 -13.19 1.02
N ILE A 214 -15.44 -12.35 1.15
CA ILE A 214 -14.58 -12.27 2.33
C ILE A 214 -15.35 -11.67 3.49
N THR A 215 -15.22 -12.29 4.66
CA THR A 215 -15.85 -11.87 5.93
C THR A 215 -14.86 -11.48 7.01
N ASN A 216 -13.56 -11.70 6.79
CA ASN A 216 -12.45 -11.39 7.70
C ASN A 216 -11.11 -11.64 6.97
N ILE A 217 -10.04 -10.93 7.34
CA ILE A 217 -8.65 -11.24 6.96
C ILE A 217 -7.77 -11.17 8.22
N GLU A 218 -7.14 -12.30 8.58
CA GLU A 218 -6.23 -12.38 9.71
C GLU A 218 -4.78 -12.55 9.27
N HIS A 219 -3.86 -11.95 10.05
CA HIS A 219 -2.41 -12.09 9.89
C HIS A 219 -1.86 -12.71 11.18
N HIS A 220 -1.06 -13.79 11.06
CA HIS A 220 -0.57 -14.59 12.20
C HIS A 220 0.96 -14.56 12.39
#